data_AF-A0AAW6GNJ1-F1
#
_entry.id   AF-A0AAW6GNJ1-F1
#
_cell.length_a   1.000
_cell.length_b   1.000
_cell.length_c   1.000
_cell.angle_alpha   90.00
_cell.angle_beta   90.00
_cell.angle_gamma   90.00
#
_symmetry.space_group_name_H-M   'P 1'
#
loop_
_entity.id
_entity.type
_entity.pdbx_description
1 polymer ?
#
loop_
_entity_poly.entity_id
_entity_poly.type
_entity_poly.pdbx_seq_one_letter_code
_entity_poly.pdbx_strand_id
1 'polypeptide(L)'
;MKKLIFTILLAAVLWTVMFSPWTAPFVNFWWMMTGSALTLSVFATLFNPGWWREVKWSLPNVLLGIGIAVALWGVFWLGDKVSSWMFDFARPQVDSIYGMKEGESPWLLAALLLLLIGPAEEIFWRGYVQRTLSKRWNPNAGFVVATLIYALVHAGSCNFMLVMAALVVGAAWGALYRFFPNRFAAIILSHAVWDVAVFIFFSI
;
A
#
# COMPACT_ATOMS: atom_id res chain seq x y z
N MET A 1 17.63 -3.16 -13.89
CA MET A 1 16.91 -1.89 -14.14
C MET A 1 15.74 -2.04 -15.12
N LYS A 2 15.90 -2.60 -16.33
CA LYS A 2 14.78 -2.77 -17.29
C LYS A 2 13.54 -3.46 -16.69
N LYS A 3 13.74 -4.58 -15.97
CA LYS A 3 12.67 -5.31 -15.26
C LYS A 3 11.92 -4.44 -14.24
N LEU A 4 12.66 -3.67 -13.44
CA LEU A 4 12.10 -2.77 -12.42
C LEU A 4 11.27 -1.65 -13.07
N ILE A 5 11.80 -1.02 -14.12
CA ILE A 5 11.07 0.02 -14.85
C ILE A 5 9.78 -0.55 -15.44
N PHE A 6 9.86 -1.71 -16.09
CA PHE A 6 8.69 -2.39 -16.64
C PHE A 6 7.62 -2.62 -15.57
N THR A 7 7.97 -3.17 -14.40
CA THR A 7 6.98 -3.43 -13.35
C THR A 7 6.44 -2.17 -12.68
N ILE A 8 7.23 -1.09 -12.59
CA ILE A 8 6.73 0.21 -12.08
C ILE A 8 5.73 0.81 -13.06
N LEU A 9 6.02 0.77 -14.36
CA LEU A 9 5.09 1.22 -15.40
C LEU A 9 3.83 0.36 -15.41
N LEU A 10 3.97 -0.95 -15.26
CA LEU A 10 2.84 -1.86 -15.12
C LEU A 10 1.98 -1.50 -13.89
N ALA A 11 2.60 -1.28 -12.73
CA ALA A 11 1.89 -0.85 -11.53
C ALA A 11 1.15 0.47 -11.75
N ALA A 12 1.79 1.47 -12.39
CA ALA A 12 1.16 2.74 -12.72
C ALA A 12 -0.06 2.56 -13.64
N VAL A 13 0.02 1.71 -14.67
CA VAL A 13 -1.11 1.41 -15.55
C VAL A 13 -2.22 0.71 -14.79
N LEU A 14 -1.92 -0.33 -14.01
CA LEU A 14 -2.92 -1.09 -13.25
C LEU A 14 -3.64 -0.21 -12.22
N TRP A 15 -2.90 0.61 -11.47
CA TRP A 15 -3.49 1.56 -10.53
C TRP A 15 -4.33 2.63 -11.22
N THR A 16 -3.85 3.15 -12.35
CA THR A 16 -4.62 4.14 -13.13
C THR A 16 -5.92 3.55 -13.64
N VAL A 17 -5.91 2.34 -14.19
CA VAL A 17 -7.15 1.71 -14.68
C VAL A 17 -8.15 1.48 -13.55
N MET A 18 -7.67 1.11 -12.37
CA MET A 18 -8.52 0.81 -11.22
C MET A 18 -9.09 2.04 -10.52
N PHE A 19 -8.34 3.14 -10.46
CA PHE A 19 -8.72 4.34 -9.69
C PHE A 19 -9.16 5.53 -10.55
N SER A 20 -8.83 5.59 -11.84
CA SER A 20 -9.16 6.75 -12.67
C SER A 20 -10.67 6.88 -12.85
N PRO A 21 -11.24 8.10 -12.76
CA PRO A 21 -12.66 8.34 -13.02
C PRO A 21 -13.12 7.86 -14.40
N TRP A 22 -12.21 7.75 -15.38
CA TRP A 22 -12.52 7.33 -16.74
C TRP A 22 -12.58 5.82 -16.94
N THR A 23 -11.98 5.03 -16.04
CA THR A 23 -11.83 3.58 -16.21
C THR A 23 -12.41 2.79 -15.05
N ALA A 24 -12.38 3.33 -13.83
CA ALA A 24 -12.90 2.69 -12.62
C ALA A 24 -14.36 2.21 -12.76
N PRO A 25 -15.30 2.94 -13.42
CA PRO A 25 -16.68 2.46 -13.59
C PRO A 25 -16.82 1.18 -14.43
N PHE A 26 -15.78 0.80 -15.19
CA PHE A 26 -15.81 -0.33 -16.12
C PHE A 26 -15.13 -1.60 -15.57
N VAL A 27 -14.61 -1.57 -14.34
CA VAL A 27 -13.91 -2.68 -13.71
C VAL A 27 -14.41 -2.91 -12.29
N ASN A 28 -14.43 -4.16 -11.83
CA ASN A 28 -14.64 -4.40 -10.40
C ASN A 28 -13.33 -4.13 -9.66
N PHE A 29 -13.36 -3.13 -8.77
CA PHE A 29 -12.20 -2.65 -8.02
C PHE A 29 -11.48 -3.77 -7.26
N TRP A 30 -12.19 -4.57 -6.47
CA TRP A 30 -11.57 -5.55 -5.57
C TRP A 30 -10.95 -6.73 -6.29
N TRP A 31 -11.59 -7.21 -7.36
CA TRP A 31 -11.00 -8.26 -8.20
C TRP A 31 -9.79 -7.74 -8.98
N MET A 32 -9.86 -6.51 -9.50
CA MET A 32 -8.74 -5.88 -10.19
C MET A 32 -7.57 -5.62 -9.24
N MET A 33 -7.83 -5.14 -8.03
CA MET A 33 -6.82 -4.90 -6.99
C MET A 33 -6.11 -6.19 -6.62
N THR A 34 -6.88 -7.24 -6.33
CA THR A 34 -6.34 -8.56 -5.96
C THR A 34 -5.47 -9.13 -7.08
N GLY A 35 -5.97 -9.13 -8.32
CA GLY A 35 -5.23 -9.62 -9.48
C GLY A 35 -3.95 -8.83 -9.75
N SER A 36 -4.02 -7.50 -9.65
CA SER A 36 -2.89 -6.60 -9.86
C SER A 36 -1.80 -6.80 -8.80
N ALA A 37 -2.17 -6.79 -7.52
CA ALA A 37 -1.23 -6.97 -6.42
C ALA A 37 -0.53 -8.34 -6.49
N LEU A 38 -1.30 -9.42 -6.74
CA LEU A 38 -0.72 -10.77 -6.90
C LEU A 38 0.22 -10.86 -8.11
N THR A 39 -0.16 -10.28 -9.26
CA THR A 39 0.68 -10.27 -10.47
C THR A 39 2.01 -9.56 -10.21
N LEU A 40 1.96 -8.39 -9.57
CA LEU A 40 3.16 -7.62 -9.23
C LEU A 40 4.03 -8.33 -8.19
N SER A 41 3.42 -9.00 -7.20
CA SER A 41 4.13 -9.82 -6.21
C SER A 41 4.82 -11.04 -6.84
N VAL A 42 4.19 -11.68 -7.83
CA VAL A 42 4.81 -12.74 -8.63
C VAL A 42 6.01 -12.19 -9.39
N PHE A 43 5.89 -11.06 -10.08
CA PHE A 43 7.03 -10.45 -10.76
C PHE A 43 8.14 -10.02 -9.80
N ALA A 44 7.81 -9.47 -8.64
CA ALA A 44 8.77 -9.17 -7.57
C ALA A 44 9.58 -10.40 -7.19
N THR A 45 8.90 -11.52 -6.96
CA THR A 45 9.52 -12.80 -6.58
C THR A 45 10.40 -13.36 -7.70
N LEU A 46 9.95 -13.31 -8.95
CA LEU A 46 10.71 -13.80 -10.10
C LEU A 46 11.91 -12.92 -10.45
N PHE A 47 11.81 -11.60 -10.29
CA PHE A 47 12.82 -10.65 -10.74
C PHE A 47 13.83 -10.25 -9.67
N ASN A 48 13.52 -10.41 -8.38
CA ASN A 48 14.45 -10.22 -7.26
C ASN A 48 14.13 -11.16 -6.10
N PRO A 49 14.42 -12.46 -6.25
CA PRO A 49 14.11 -13.47 -5.24
C PRO A 49 14.79 -13.18 -3.88
N GLY A 50 14.23 -13.77 -2.82
CA GLY A 50 14.80 -13.76 -1.49
C GLY A 50 14.27 -12.67 -0.57
N TRP A 51 13.14 -12.04 -0.87
CA TRP A 51 12.42 -11.16 0.06
C TRP A 51 11.97 -11.93 1.31
N TRP A 52 11.61 -13.22 1.16
CA TRP A 52 11.18 -14.10 2.25
C TRP A 52 12.24 -14.31 3.33
N ARG A 53 13.53 -14.10 3.03
CA ARG A 53 14.62 -14.21 4.01
C ARG A 53 14.55 -13.13 5.10
N GLU A 54 13.88 -12.01 4.80
CA GLU A 54 13.70 -10.88 5.70
C GLU A 54 12.38 -11.01 6.51
N VAL A 55 11.53 -11.98 6.15
CA VAL A 55 10.28 -12.31 6.84
C VAL A 55 10.57 -13.27 8.00
N LYS A 56 10.59 -12.73 9.22
CA LYS A 56 10.78 -13.52 10.44
C LYS A 56 9.52 -13.46 11.30
N TRP A 57 8.78 -14.55 11.40
CA TRP A 57 7.61 -14.60 12.28
C TRP A 57 8.03 -14.84 13.73
N SER A 58 7.53 -13.99 14.62
CA SER A 58 7.73 -14.09 16.07
C SER A 58 6.66 -13.26 16.77
N LEU A 59 6.34 -13.61 18.02
CA LEU A 59 5.37 -12.84 18.81
C LEU A 59 5.71 -11.33 18.88
N PRO A 60 6.98 -10.91 19.08
CA PRO A 60 7.34 -9.50 19.01
C PRO A 60 7.03 -8.84 17.65
N ASN A 61 7.20 -9.55 16.53
CA ASN A 61 6.88 -9.00 15.21
C ASN A 61 5.39 -8.92 14.96
N VAL A 62 4.60 -9.84 15.51
CA VAL A 62 3.13 -9.79 15.45
C VAL A 62 2.63 -8.58 16.24
N LEU A 63 3.06 -8.44 17.49
CA LEU A 63 2.68 -7.30 18.34
C LEU A 63 3.12 -5.96 17.75
N LEU A 64 4.34 -5.91 17.19
CA LEU A 64 4.83 -4.72 16.50
C LEU A 64 3.95 -4.38 15.28
N GLY A 65 3.60 -5.37 14.46
CA GLY A 65 2.75 -5.15 13.29
C GLY A 65 1.38 -4.58 13.66
N ILE A 66 0.72 -5.15 14.68
CA ILE A 66 -0.55 -4.64 15.22
C ILE A 66 -0.37 -3.22 15.76
N GLY A 67 0.70 -2.97 16.53
CA GLY A 67 0.99 -1.64 17.10
C GLY A 67 1.19 -0.57 16.03
N ILE A 68 1.90 -0.89 14.94
CA ILE A 68 2.08 0.04 13.80
C ILE A 68 0.74 0.29 13.11
N ALA A 69 -0.09 -0.74 12.91
CA ALA A 69 -1.42 -0.57 12.32
C ALA A 69 -2.30 0.39 13.15
N VAL A 70 -2.34 0.22 14.46
CA VAL A 70 -3.09 1.12 15.36
C VAL A 70 -2.54 2.54 15.31
N ALA A 71 -1.22 2.71 15.34
CA ALA A 71 -0.58 4.02 15.25
C ALA A 71 -0.91 4.72 13.92
N LEU A 72 -0.83 4.00 12.79
CA LEU A 72 -1.18 4.54 11.47
C LEU A 72 -2.66 4.89 11.35
N TRP A 73 -3.56 4.10 11.94
CA TRP A 73 -4.97 4.46 12.01
C TRP A 73 -5.17 5.81 12.72
N GLY A 74 -4.50 6.03 13.85
CA GLY A 74 -4.55 7.31 14.57
C GLY A 74 -3.99 8.48 13.77
N VAL A 75 -2.90 8.27 13.02
CA VAL A 75 -2.34 9.27 12.09
C VAL A 75 -3.35 9.66 11.02
N PHE A 76 -4.03 8.68 10.43
CA PHE A 76 -5.03 8.91 9.40
C PHE A 76 -6.29 9.57 9.95
N TRP A 77 -6.70 9.22 11.16
CA TRP A 77 -7.82 9.86 11.83
C TRP A 77 -7.54 11.34 12.05
N LEU A 78 -6.36 11.68 12.55
CA LEU A 78 -5.93 13.08 12.69
C LEU A 78 -5.82 13.76 11.32
N GLY A 79 -5.26 13.05 10.32
CA GLY A 79 -5.12 13.53 8.96
C GLY A 79 -6.45 13.89 8.31
N ASP A 80 -7.51 13.07 8.48
CA ASP A 80 -8.86 13.37 8.02
C ASP A 80 -9.40 14.66 8.64
N LYS A 81 -9.26 14.85 9.96
CA LYS A 81 -9.74 16.07 10.63
C LYS A 81 -8.99 17.32 10.19
N VAL A 82 -7.66 17.25 10.11
CA VAL A 82 -6.84 18.38 9.68
C VAL A 82 -7.10 18.71 8.21
N SER A 83 -7.15 17.72 7.33
CA SER A 83 -7.39 17.94 5.90
C SER A 83 -8.80 18.45 5.63
N SER A 84 -9.82 17.92 6.32
CA SER A 84 -11.21 18.40 6.19
C SER A 84 -11.38 19.83 6.72
N TRP A 85 -10.54 20.25 7.68
CA TRP A 85 -10.52 21.64 8.14
C TRP A 85 -9.81 22.58 7.15
N MET A 86 -8.76 22.09 6.48
CA MET A 86 -7.96 22.91 5.55
C MET A 86 -8.54 22.96 4.13
N PHE A 87 -9.25 21.92 3.69
CA PHE A 87 -9.64 21.72 2.29
C PHE A 87 -11.07 21.19 2.17
N ASP A 88 -11.96 21.97 1.55
CA ASP A 88 -13.36 21.58 1.33
C ASP A 88 -13.51 20.31 0.47
N PHE A 89 -12.53 20.02 -0.39
CA PHE A 89 -12.54 18.84 -1.25
C PHE A 89 -12.09 17.55 -0.54
N ALA A 90 -11.50 17.63 0.65
CA ALA A 90 -10.85 16.48 1.29
C ALA A 90 -11.87 15.39 1.66
N ARG A 91 -12.96 15.76 2.32
CA ARG A 91 -13.97 14.80 2.78
C ARG A 91 -14.64 14.06 1.61
N PRO A 92 -15.13 14.72 0.55
CA PRO A 92 -15.64 14.01 -0.63
C PRO A 92 -14.64 13.05 -1.26
N GLN A 93 -13.35 13.41 -1.31
CA GLN A 93 -12.30 12.54 -1.83
C GLN A 93 -12.07 11.31 -0.96
N VAL A 94 -12.08 11.45 0.38
CA VAL A 94 -11.98 10.31 1.31
C VAL A 94 -13.21 9.40 1.20
N ASP A 95 -14.40 9.98 1.20
CA ASP A 95 -15.66 9.24 1.09
C ASP A 95 -15.74 8.43 -0.21
N SER A 96 -15.22 8.97 -1.33
CA SER A 96 -15.17 8.24 -2.61
C SER A 96 -14.34 6.95 -2.55
N ILE A 97 -13.30 6.92 -1.72
CA ILE A 97 -12.46 5.72 -1.52
C ILE A 97 -13.18 4.71 -0.63
N TYR A 98 -13.83 5.16 0.44
CA TYR A 98 -14.63 4.26 1.27
C TYR A 98 -15.85 3.69 0.55
N GLY A 99 -16.47 4.46 -0.36
CA GLY A 99 -17.59 4.02 -1.19
C GLY A 99 -17.27 2.81 -2.06
N MET A 100 -15.99 2.52 -2.34
CA MET A 100 -15.59 1.33 -3.12
C MET A 100 -15.95 0.00 -2.46
N LYS A 101 -16.25 -0.02 -1.16
CA LYS A 101 -16.70 -1.23 -0.44
C LYS A 101 -18.22 -1.45 -0.52
N GLU A 102 -18.98 -0.49 -1.02
CA GLU A 102 -20.45 -0.57 -1.07
C GLU A 102 -20.91 -1.72 -1.96
N GLY A 103 -21.88 -2.49 -1.49
CA GLY A 103 -22.42 -3.67 -2.19
C GLY A 103 -21.57 -4.94 -2.08
N GLU A 104 -20.39 -4.88 -1.49
CA GLU A 104 -19.49 -6.03 -1.32
C GLU A 104 -19.59 -6.65 0.08
N SER A 105 -19.23 -7.93 0.21
CA SER A 105 -19.24 -8.62 1.50
C SER A 105 -18.06 -8.14 2.38
N PRO A 106 -18.30 -7.60 3.60
CA PRO A 106 -17.23 -7.16 4.50
C PRO A 106 -16.23 -8.27 4.83
N TRP A 107 -16.71 -9.52 4.93
CA TRP A 107 -15.85 -10.68 5.22
C TRP A 107 -14.99 -11.08 4.02
N LEU A 108 -15.52 -10.97 2.80
CA LEU A 108 -14.75 -11.19 1.59
C LEU A 108 -13.63 -10.14 1.48
N LEU A 109 -13.98 -8.87 1.64
CA LEU A 109 -13.00 -7.79 1.57
C LEU A 109 -11.93 -7.91 2.65
N ALA A 110 -12.33 -8.23 3.88
CA ALA A 110 -11.38 -8.49 4.96
C ALA A 110 -10.41 -9.63 4.62
N ALA A 111 -10.90 -10.73 4.03
CA ALA A 111 -10.05 -11.84 3.60
C ALA A 111 -9.10 -11.44 2.45
N LEU A 112 -9.58 -10.71 1.45
CA LEU A 112 -8.77 -10.22 0.33
C LEU A 112 -7.65 -9.28 0.83
N LEU A 113 -8.01 -8.29 1.65
CA LEU A 113 -7.07 -7.32 2.22
C LEU A 113 -6.02 -8.00 3.11
N LEU A 114 -6.47 -8.85 4.04
CA LEU A 114 -5.59 -9.45 5.04
C LEU A 114 -4.62 -10.48 4.45
N LEU A 115 -5.11 -11.32 3.53
CA LEU A 115 -4.38 -12.50 3.08
C LEU A 115 -3.68 -12.31 1.74
N LEU A 116 -4.20 -11.45 0.87
CA LEU A 116 -3.73 -11.31 -0.50
C LEU A 116 -3.17 -9.92 -0.77
N ILE A 117 -4.00 -8.88 -0.67
CA ILE A 117 -3.66 -7.53 -1.14
C ILE A 117 -2.53 -6.92 -0.29
N GLY A 118 -2.73 -6.77 1.02
CA GLY A 118 -1.72 -6.16 1.90
C GLY A 118 -0.36 -6.86 1.83
N PRO A 119 -0.29 -8.20 1.94
CA PRO A 119 0.97 -8.94 1.77
C PRO A 119 1.58 -8.79 0.38
N ALA A 120 0.79 -8.88 -0.69
CA ALA A 120 1.31 -8.79 -2.05
C ALA A 120 1.86 -7.40 -2.38
N GLU A 121 1.21 -6.34 -1.90
CA GLU A 121 1.69 -4.96 -2.04
C GLU A 121 3.04 -4.77 -1.33
N GLU A 122 3.18 -5.24 -0.08
CA GLU A 122 4.46 -5.12 0.62
C GLU A 122 5.59 -5.91 -0.05
N ILE A 123 5.29 -7.10 -0.56
CA ILE A 123 6.26 -7.90 -1.33
C ILE A 123 6.74 -7.12 -2.56
N PHE A 124 5.83 -6.46 -3.28
CA PHE A 124 6.18 -5.66 -4.45
C PHE A 124 6.93 -4.38 -4.07
N TRP A 125 6.37 -3.54 -3.21
CA TRP A 125 6.89 -2.20 -2.94
C TRP A 125 8.14 -2.22 -2.07
N ARG A 126 8.15 -2.99 -0.97
CA ARG A 126 9.29 -3.04 -0.05
C ARG A 126 10.24 -4.15 -0.46
N GLY A 127 9.71 -5.36 -0.60
CA GLY A 127 10.47 -6.57 -0.93
C GLY A 127 11.16 -6.53 -2.30
N TYR A 128 10.65 -5.72 -3.24
CA TYR A 128 11.24 -5.58 -4.58
C TYR A 128 11.63 -4.15 -4.95
N VAL A 129 10.72 -3.18 -5.06
CA VAL A 129 11.02 -1.84 -5.58
C VAL A 129 12.05 -1.12 -4.70
N GLN A 130 11.71 -0.92 -3.42
CA GLN A 130 12.61 -0.25 -2.45
C GLN A 130 13.90 -1.03 -2.27
N ARG A 131 13.84 -2.36 -2.12
CA ARG A 131 15.02 -3.22 -2.00
C ARG A 131 15.97 -3.08 -3.20
N THR A 132 15.42 -3.07 -4.42
CA THR A 132 16.22 -2.97 -5.66
C THR A 132 16.87 -1.59 -5.78
N LEU A 133 16.12 -0.52 -5.54
CA LEU A 133 16.65 0.85 -5.57
C LEU A 133 17.70 1.08 -4.47
N SER A 134 17.47 0.52 -3.29
CA SER A 134 18.41 0.60 -2.15
C SER A 134 19.74 -0.08 -2.46
N LYS A 135 19.70 -1.26 -3.10
CA LYS A 135 20.89 -1.97 -3.58
C LYS A 135 21.59 -1.24 -4.73
N ARG A 136 20.85 -0.54 -5.58
CA ARG A 136 21.39 0.15 -6.77
C ARG A 136 22.10 1.45 -6.43
N TRP A 137 21.55 2.22 -5.48
CA TRP A 137 22.06 3.54 -5.12
C TRP A 137 22.60 3.54 -3.69
N ASN A 138 21.71 3.60 -2.72
CA ASN A 138 21.98 3.41 -1.30
C ASN A 138 20.64 3.30 -0.57
N PRO A 139 20.62 2.83 0.69
CA PRO A 139 19.39 2.65 1.44
C PRO A 139 18.51 3.91 1.55
N ASN A 140 19.09 5.10 1.73
CA ASN A 140 18.31 6.35 1.89
C ASN A 140 17.66 6.78 0.57
N ALA A 141 18.43 6.80 -0.52
CA ALA A 141 17.91 7.10 -1.85
C ALA A 141 16.87 6.08 -2.29
N GLY A 142 17.11 4.79 -2.03
CA GLY A 142 16.16 3.73 -2.34
C GLY A 142 14.83 3.88 -1.60
N PHE A 143 14.87 4.25 -0.32
CA PHE A 143 13.68 4.61 0.46
C PHE A 143 12.92 5.79 -0.15
N VAL A 144 13.58 6.95 -0.29
CA VAL A 144 12.92 8.18 -0.77
C VAL A 144 12.30 7.98 -2.15
N VAL A 145 13.05 7.42 -3.10
CA VAL A 145 12.53 7.22 -4.45
C VAL A 145 11.41 6.17 -4.50
N ALA A 146 11.51 5.09 -3.74
CA ALA A 146 10.43 4.10 -3.70
C ALA A 146 9.14 4.67 -3.11
N THR A 147 9.23 5.46 -2.04
CA THR A 147 8.09 6.14 -1.42
C THR A 147 7.43 7.13 -2.40
N LEU A 148 8.23 7.92 -3.13
CA LEU A 148 7.69 8.84 -4.12
C LEU A 148 6.99 8.12 -5.28
N ILE A 149 7.57 7.02 -5.77
CA ILE A 149 6.96 6.22 -6.85
C ILE A 149 5.67 5.55 -6.35
N TYR A 150 5.68 4.99 -5.13
CA TYR A 150 4.50 4.39 -4.50
C TYR A 150 3.34 5.38 -4.39
N ALA A 151 3.61 6.63 -3.99
CA ALA A 151 2.59 7.67 -3.98
C ALA A 151 2.16 8.04 -5.41
N LEU A 152 3.11 8.22 -6.32
CA LEU A 152 2.86 8.73 -7.67
C LEU A 152 2.03 7.77 -8.54
N VAL A 153 2.10 6.46 -8.33
CA VAL A 153 1.23 5.52 -9.08
C VAL A 153 -0.26 5.74 -8.79
N HIS A 154 -0.60 6.39 -7.68
CA HIS A 154 -1.98 6.77 -7.37
C HIS A 154 -2.42 8.07 -8.06
N ALA A 155 -1.54 8.82 -8.73
CA ALA A 155 -1.89 10.09 -9.37
C ALA A 155 -2.96 9.94 -10.46
N GLY A 156 -3.04 8.78 -11.11
CA GLY A 156 -4.09 8.46 -12.09
C GLY A 156 -5.52 8.45 -11.50
N SER A 157 -5.66 8.38 -10.18
CA SER A 157 -6.95 8.49 -9.48
C SER A 157 -7.57 9.89 -9.55
N CYS A 158 -6.77 10.92 -9.86
CA CYS A 158 -7.16 12.32 -9.69
C CYS A 158 -7.68 12.66 -8.27
N ASN A 159 -7.31 11.85 -7.27
CA ASN A 159 -7.70 12.01 -5.88
C ASN A 159 -6.46 12.42 -5.06
N PHE A 160 -6.40 13.70 -4.69
CA PHE A 160 -5.28 14.28 -3.95
C PHE A 160 -5.10 13.61 -2.59
N MET A 161 -6.21 13.38 -1.87
CA MET A 161 -6.19 12.73 -0.56
C MET A 161 -5.61 11.32 -0.62
N LEU A 162 -5.93 10.55 -1.67
CA LEU A 162 -5.37 9.21 -1.88
C LEU A 162 -3.85 9.25 -2.14
N VAL A 163 -3.37 10.20 -2.95
CA VAL A 163 -1.92 10.36 -3.19
C VAL A 163 -1.20 10.74 -1.91
N MET A 164 -1.76 11.64 -1.10
CA MET A 164 -1.18 12.04 0.19
C MET A 164 -1.21 10.89 1.21
N ALA A 165 -2.31 10.13 1.27
CA ALA A 165 -2.42 8.91 2.07
C ALA A 165 -1.32 7.90 1.71
N ALA A 166 -1.16 7.61 0.41
CA ALA A 166 -0.13 6.73 -0.11
C ALA A 166 1.28 7.26 0.23
N LEU A 167 1.51 8.57 0.18
CA LEU A 167 2.78 9.17 0.58
C LEU A 167 3.09 8.94 2.07
N VAL A 168 2.10 9.12 2.95
CA VAL A 168 2.26 8.95 4.41
C VAL A 168 2.56 7.50 4.78
N VAL A 169 1.74 6.54 4.33
CA VAL A 169 1.99 5.10 4.60
C VAL A 169 3.22 4.58 3.86
N GLY A 170 3.46 5.08 2.65
CA GLY A 170 4.66 4.88 1.87
C GLY A 170 5.92 5.26 2.64
N ALA A 171 5.90 6.43 3.29
CA ALA A 171 6.99 6.90 4.13
C ALA A 171 7.12 6.07 5.41
N ALA A 172 6.02 5.76 6.09
CA ALA A 172 6.04 5.02 7.36
C ALA A 172 6.58 3.59 7.20
N TRP A 173 5.93 2.76 6.37
CA TRP A 173 6.39 1.39 6.12
C TRP A 173 7.72 1.36 5.37
N GLY A 174 7.96 2.33 4.47
CA GLY A 174 9.25 2.45 3.79
C GLY A 174 10.41 2.76 4.75
N ALA A 175 10.19 3.64 5.73
CA ALA A 175 11.17 3.95 6.77
C ALA A 175 11.40 2.74 7.68
N LEU A 176 10.34 2.04 8.08
CA LEU A 176 10.45 0.81 8.86
C LEU A 176 11.27 -0.25 8.12
N TYR A 177 11.04 -0.44 6.82
CA TYR A 177 11.82 -1.38 6.01
C TYR A 177 13.28 -0.92 5.88
N ARG A 178 13.51 0.39 5.74
CA ARG A 178 14.84 1.00 5.64
C ARG A 178 15.68 0.80 6.90
N PHE A 179 15.10 0.99 8.09
CA PHE A 179 15.83 0.93 9.36
C PHE A 179 15.80 -0.46 9.99
N PHE A 180 14.75 -1.24 9.74
CA PHE A 180 14.53 -2.55 10.36
C PHE A 180 14.11 -3.61 9.34
N PRO A 181 14.92 -3.91 8.30
CA PRO A 181 14.55 -4.86 7.24
C PRO A 181 14.25 -6.27 7.78
N ASN A 182 14.87 -6.67 8.90
CA ASN A 182 14.60 -7.95 9.56
C ASN A 182 13.21 -8.05 10.24
N ARG A 183 12.44 -6.95 10.25
CA ARG A 183 11.08 -6.86 10.80
C ARG A 183 10.03 -6.90 9.69
N PHE A 184 10.37 -7.39 8.49
CA PHE A 184 9.49 -7.32 7.32
C PHE A 184 8.14 -8.03 7.53
N ALA A 185 8.09 -9.10 8.32
CA ALA A 185 6.83 -9.74 8.74
C ALA A 185 5.88 -8.77 9.47
N ALA A 186 6.42 -7.90 10.33
CA ALA A 186 5.63 -6.91 11.05
C ALA A 186 5.07 -5.84 10.10
N ILE A 187 5.81 -5.48 9.06
CA ILE A 187 5.38 -4.50 8.05
C ILE A 187 4.24 -5.08 7.20
N ILE A 188 4.41 -6.31 6.71
CA ILE A 188 3.35 -7.07 5.99
C ILE A 188 2.08 -7.15 6.85
N LEU A 189 2.22 -7.59 8.09
CA LEU A 189 1.08 -7.70 9.00
C LEU A 189 0.47 -6.33 9.28
N SER A 190 1.28 -5.30 9.49
CA SER A 190 0.80 -3.95 9.77
C SER A 190 -0.05 -3.41 8.62
N HIS A 191 0.40 -3.55 7.38
CA HIS A 191 -0.36 -3.10 6.21
C HIS A 191 -1.68 -3.85 6.11
N ALA A 192 -1.62 -5.18 6.13
CA ALA A 192 -2.80 -6.04 5.99
C ALA A 192 -3.85 -5.80 7.11
N VAL A 193 -3.40 -5.64 8.36
CA VAL A 193 -4.30 -5.34 9.50
C VAL A 193 -4.83 -3.91 9.42
N TRP A 194 -3.98 -2.95 9.03
CA TRP A 194 -4.40 -1.55 8.87
C TRP A 194 -5.45 -1.41 7.78
N ASP A 195 -5.30 -2.06 6.63
CA ASP A 195 -6.28 -2.05 5.54
C ASP A 195 -7.64 -2.54 6.01
N VAL A 196 -7.67 -3.69 6.66
CA VAL A 196 -8.91 -4.26 7.19
C VAL A 196 -9.53 -3.33 8.24
N ALA A 197 -8.71 -2.80 9.15
CA ALA A 197 -9.19 -1.88 10.18
C ALA A 197 -9.80 -0.62 9.55
N VAL A 198 -9.08 0.05 8.66
CA VAL A 198 -9.50 1.35 8.11
C VAL A 198 -10.64 1.20 7.10
N PHE A 199 -10.62 0.18 6.25
CA PHE A 199 -11.67 0.00 5.23
C PHE A 199 -12.93 -0.66 5.79
N ILE A 200 -12.82 -1.61 6.71
CA ILE A 200 -13.95 -2.47 7.09
C ILE A 200 -14.55 -2.08 8.43
N PHE A 201 -13.74 -2.02 9.50
CA PHE A 201 -14.26 -1.96 10.87
C PHE A 201 -14.26 -0.55 11.48
N PHE A 202 -13.31 0.30 11.10
CA PHE A 202 -13.05 1.60 11.71
C PHE A 202 -12.77 2.65 10.61
N SER A 203 -13.70 2.83 9.68
CA SER A 203 -13.59 3.89 8.67
C SER A 203 -13.60 5.28 9.30
N ILE A 204 -12.87 6.19 8.68
CA ILE A 204 -12.52 7.51 9.20
C ILE A 204 -13.37 8.59 8.53
#